data_AF-A0A527RDN4-F1
#
_entry.id   AF-A0A527RDN4-F1
#
_cell.length_a   1.000
_cell.length_b   1.000
_cell.length_c   1.000
_cell.angle_alpha   90.00
_cell.angle_beta   90.00
_cell.angle_gamma   90.00
#
_symmetry.space_group_name_H-M   'P 1'
#
loop_
_entity.id
_entity.type
_entity.pdbx_description
1 polymer ?
#
loop_
_entity_poly.entity_id
_entity_poly.type
_entity_poly.pdbx_seq_one_letter_code
_entity_poly.pdbx_strand_id
1 'polypeptide(L)' 'ITPGQALMGIMPGSIYLPGRVGIVGRSGTLGYEAASQMKALGIGVSTSVGIGGDPINGSSFKDILQLFE' A
#
# COMPACT_ATOMS: atom_id res chain seq x y z
N ILE A 1 1.66 -4.95 1.54
CA ILE A 1 2.38 -5.69 0.47
C ILE A 1 3.60 -4.89 0.04
N THR A 2 4.74 -5.56 -0.10
CA THR A 2 5.99 -5.03 -0.66
C THR A 2 6.28 -5.85 -1.92
N PRO A 3 6.14 -5.28 -3.14
CA PRO A 3 6.17 -6.05 -4.38
C PRO A 3 7.48 -6.83 -4.54
N GLY A 4 7.36 -8.14 -4.77
CA GLY A 4 8.52 -9.04 -4.93
C GLY A 4 9.22 -9.44 -3.63
N GLN A 5 8.77 -8.97 -2.46
CA GLN A 5 9.39 -9.29 -1.17
C GLN A 5 8.42 -9.98 -0.21
N ALA A 6 7.26 -9.37 0.05
CA ALA A 6 6.33 -9.87 1.05
C ALA A 6 4.88 -9.47 0.75
N LEU A 7 3.96 -10.38 1.06
CA LEU A 7 2.53 -10.15 0.98
C LEU A 7 1.87 -10.60 2.29
N MET A 8 1.10 -9.70 2.88
CA MET A 8 0.24 -9.97 4.03
C MET A 8 -1.18 -9.57 3.63
N GLY A 9 -2.13 -10.52 3.70
CA GLY A 9 -3.51 -10.33 3.23
C GLY A 9 -3.79 -11.01 1.89
N ILE A 10 -4.79 -10.50 1.17
CA ILE A 10 -5.34 -11.12 -0.06
C ILE A 10 -5.19 -10.27 -1.32
N MET A 11 -4.31 -9.27 -1.27
CA MET A 11 -4.15 -8.28 -2.35
C MET A 11 -3.57 -8.96 -3.59
N PRO A 12 -4.12 -8.73 -4.80
CA PRO A 12 -3.56 -9.33 -6.00
C PRO A 12 -2.17 -8.74 -6.26
N GLY A 13 -1.11 -9.56 -6.26
CA GLY A 13 0.26 -9.06 -6.48
C GLY A 13 0.46 -8.43 -7.88
N SER A 14 -0.35 -8.82 -8.86
CA SER A 14 -0.22 -8.39 -10.25
C SER A 14 -0.50 -6.90 -10.48
N ILE A 15 -1.22 -6.20 -9.60
CA ILE A 15 -1.49 -4.75 -9.75
C ILE A 15 -0.32 -3.88 -9.26
N TYR A 16 0.69 -4.48 -8.63
CA TYR A 16 1.82 -3.74 -8.10
C TYR A 16 3.04 -3.82 -9.04
N LEU A 17 3.63 -2.68 -9.33
CA LEU A 17 4.93 -2.54 -9.97
C LEU A 17 5.94 -2.17 -8.88
N PRO A 18 7.09 -2.86 -8.71
CA PRO A 18 8.10 -2.43 -7.75
C PRO A 18 8.63 -1.02 -8.05
N GLY A 19 8.82 -0.19 -7.03
CA GLY A 19 9.40 1.13 -7.17
C GLY A 19 9.62 1.85 -5.85
N ARG A 20 9.46 3.18 -5.85
CA ARG A 20 9.88 4.05 -4.74
C ARG A 20 8.73 4.72 -3.98
N VAL A 21 7.50 4.63 -4.46
CA VAL A 21 6.38 5.36 -3.85
C VAL A 21 5.67 4.50 -2.82
N GLY A 22 5.53 4.99 -1.58
CA GLY A 22 4.74 4.34 -0.54
C GLY A 22 3.25 4.65 -0.68
N ILE A 23 2.39 3.67 -0.41
CA ILE A 23 0.93 3.86 -0.33
C ILE A 23 0.50 3.53 1.09
N VAL A 24 -0.20 4.45 1.75
CA VAL A 24 -0.88 4.20 3.03
C VAL A 24 -2.32 4.69 2.95
N GLY A 25 -3.26 3.88 3.42
CA GLY A 25 -4.68 4.22 3.38
C GLY A 25 -5.52 3.43 4.36
N ARG A 26 -6.73 3.91 4.64
CA ARG A 26 -7.70 3.23 5.52
C ARG A 26 -8.52 2.18 4.77
N SER A 27 -8.90 2.50 3.54
CA SER A 27 -9.66 1.60 2.68
C SER A 27 -8.72 0.70 1.87
N GLY A 28 -8.87 -0.62 2.03
CA GLY A 28 -8.12 -1.59 1.23
C GLY A 28 -8.46 -1.50 -0.26
N THR A 29 -9.74 -1.34 -0.61
CA THR A 29 -10.19 -1.26 -2.01
C THR A 29 -9.62 -0.04 -2.72
N LEU A 30 -9.59 1.12 -2.05
CA LEU A 30 -8.95 2.32 -2.59
C LEU A 30 -7.42 2.16 -2.68
N GLY A 31 -6.81 1.41 -1.75
CA GLY A 31 -5.39 1.05 -1.84
C GLY A 31 -5.06 0.22 -3.09
N TYR A 32 -5.95 -0.70 -3.49
CA TYR A 32 -5.78 -1.51 -4.70
C TYR A 32 -5.97 -0.66 -5.96
N GLU A 33 -6.98 0.20 -5.95
CA GLU A 33 -7.24 1.10 -7.06
C GLU A 33 -6.05 2.05 -7.30
N ALA A 34 -5.52 2.64 -6.23
CA ALA A 34 -4.32 3.46 -6.29
C ALA A 34 -3.13 2.68 -6.88
N ALA A 35 -2.84 1.48 -6.39
CA ALA A 35 -1.75 0.66 -6.92
C ALA A 35 -1.93 0.32 -8.40
N SER A 36 -3.15 -0.04 -8.82
CA SER A 36 -3.47 -0.34 -10.22
C SER A 36 -3.31 0.88 -11.12
N GLN A 37 -3.78 2.06 -10.70
CA GLN A 37 -3.63 3.30 -11.47
C GLN A 37 -2.16 3.73 -11.55
N MET A 38 -1.42 3.63 -10.45
CA MET A 38 0.02 3.93 -10.42
C MET A 38 0.79 3.01 -11.37
N LYS A 39 0.50 1.71 -11.36
CA LYS A 39 1.09 0.75 -12.30
C LYS A 39 0.76 1.12 -13.75
N ALA A 40 -0.49 1.49 -14.06
CA ALA A 40 -0.89 1.91 -15.40
C ALA A 40 -0.11 3.15 -15.90
N LEU A 41 0.29 4.03 -14.97
CA LEU A 41 1.14 5.19 -15.24
C LEU A 41 2.64 4.90 -15.18
N GLY A 42 3.05 3.63 -14.96
CA GLY A 42 4.46 3.25 -14.83
C GLY A 42 5.10 3.67 -13.52
N ILE A 43 4.32 4.09 -12.52
CA ILE A 43 4.80 4.52 -11.21
C ILE A 43 4.88 3.30 -10.29
N GLY A 44 6.09 2.93 -9.90
CA GLY A 44 6.33 1.79 -9.02
C GLY A 44 6.13 2.10 -7.53
N VAL A 45 5.55 1.14 -6.83
CA VAL A 45 5.24 1.14 -5.41
C VAL A 45 6.35 0.43 -4.63
N SER A 46 6.84 1.06 -3.55
CA SER A 46 7.78 0.44 -2.61
C SER A 46 7.04 -0.52 -1.69
N THR A 47 6.07 0.00 -0.94
CA THR A 47 5.22 -0.77 -0.03
C THR A 47 3.83 -0.12 0.03
N SER A 48 2.79 -0.95 0.06
CA SER A 48 1.39 -0.54 0.26
C SER A 48 0.85 -1.11 1.57
N VAL A 49 0.33 -0.23 2.43
CA VAL A 49 -0.17 -0.54 3.78
C VAL A 49 -1.61 -0.06 3.94
N GLY A 50 -2.49 -0.99 4.32
CA GLY A 50 -3.85 -0.68 4.76
C GLY A 50 -3.91 -0.63 6.29
N ILE A 51 -4.25 0.52 6.87
CA ILE A 51 -4.36 0.69 8.34
C ILE A 51 -5.78 0.45 8.90
N GLY A 52 -6.76 0.22 8.02
CA GLY A 52 -8.14 -0.06 8.40
C GLY A 52 -9.01 1.19 8.63
N GLY A 53 -10.32 0.99 8.49
CA GLY A 53 -11.36 2.02 8.64
C GLY A 53 -11.92 2.14 10.05
N ASP A 54 -11.53 1.26 10.96
CA ASP A 54 -12.07 1.22 12.31
C ASP A 54 -11.66 2.47 13.12
N PRO A 55 -12.46 2.87 14.13
CA PRO A 55 -12.13 4.01 15.00
C PRO A 55 -10.86 3.79 15.84
N ILE A 56 -10.56 2.54 16.18
CA ILE A 56 -9.33 2.14 16.88
C ILE A 56 -8.55 1.23 15.95
N ASN A 57 -7.44 1.74 15.43
CA ASN A 57 -6.53 1.01 14.56
C ASN A 57 -5.25 0.62 15.30
N GLY A 58 -4.58 -0.44 14.82
CA GLY A 58 -3.31 -0.88 15.40
C GLY A 58 -2.12 0.03 15.06
N SER A 59 -2.20 0.80 13.97
CA SER A 59 -1.16 1.75 13.55
C SER A 59 -1.78 2.95 12.84
N SER A 60 -1.29 4.15 13.17
CA SER A 60 -1.74 5.41 12.58
C SER A 60 -1.01 5.74 11.28
N PHE A 61 -1.52 6.73 10.54
CA PHE A 61 -0.80 7.26 9.38
C PHE A 61 0.60 7.75 9.74
N LYS A 62 0.76 8.39 10.91
CA LYS A 62 2.04 8.90 11.38
C LYS A 62 3.05 7.75 11.54
N ASP A 63 2.64 6.67 12.18
CA ASP A 63 3.52 5.51 12.42
C ASP A 63 4.00 4.92 11.09
N ILE A 64 3.12 4.79 10.10
CA ILE A 64 3.49 4.25 8.79
C ILE A 64 4.36 5.23 8.00
N LEU A 65 4.06 6.54 8.04
CA LEU A 65 4.86 7.55 7.34
C LEU A 65 6.29 7.60 7.89
N GLN A 66 6.48 7.44 9.20
CA GLN A 66 7.81 7.35 9.81
C GLN A 66 8.62 6.12 9.34
N LEU A 67 7.96 5.05 8.91
CA LEU A 67 8.62 3.87 8.34
C LEU A 67 8.96 4.03 6.84
N PHE A 68 8.42 5.06 6.18
CA PHE A 68 8.73 5.38 4.78
C PHE A 68 9.86 6.41 4.61
N GLU A 69 10.18 7.16 5.67
CA GLU A 69 11.34 8.08 5.73
C GLU A 69 12.65 7.32 6.01
#